data_AF-A0A077MDD4-F1
#
_entry.id   AF-A0A077MDD4-F1
#
_cell.length_a   1.000
_cell.length_b   1.000
_cell.length_c   1.000
_cell.angle_alpha   90.00
_cell.angle_beta   90.00
_cell.angle_gamma   90.00
#
_symmetry.space_group_name_H-M   'P 1'
#
loop_
_entity.id
_entity.type
_entity.pdbx_description
1 polymer ?
#
loop_
_entity_poly.entity_id
_entity_poly.type
_entity_poly.pdbx_seq_one_letter_code
_entity_poly.pdbx_strand_id
1 'polypeptide(L)'
;MSVVRVRPAQMPGIRDGFARAGRELSRLKSARRWDIDPELADFFDSMPRLADAEMFLASPDATTLAVEAAHDMQWFDPATRPSEAGVMVFARHLPLVTVERHPTASYRSAAPCILTWVPSPSRHEEVHVALFSRCDDVVLKDGRTCPPNAVMGEWELSMCALVDPEVVDLGELARSDAASAGILSLIAAIWSLMQTPSMTEVKDAPPPTARKARKAASKQSSSPVRLLTLRAPEDHPEHAEKTESTSKRTYTHRWPVRPHPRQQRCGPKLGQVKTTWIPGYIKGPRDAPLRERPVVYVWRG
;
A
#
# COMPACT_ATOMS: atom_id res chain seq x y z
N MET A 1 -1.14 -2.71 -17.09
CA MET A 1 -0.86 -3.60 -15.93
C MET A 1 -2.17 -4.22 -15.49
N SER A 2 -2.21 -5.52 -15.20
CA SER A 2 -3.42 -6.24 -14.79
C SER A 2 -3.99 -5.72 -13.47
N VAL A 3 -5.32 -5.72 -13.34
CA VAL A 3 -6.02 -5.38 -12.09
C VAL A 3 -5.96 -6.58 -11.16
N VAL A 4 -5.51 -6.35 -9.93
CA VAL A 4 -5.54 -7.36 -8.87
C VAL A 4 -6.98 -7.47 -8.38
N ARG A 5 -7.69 -8.52 -8.82
CA ARG A 5 -9.09 -8.74 -8.42
C ARG A 5 -9.15 -9.41 -7.05
N VAL A 6 -9.39 -8.62 -6.01
CA VAL A 6 -9.63 -9.10 -4.64
C VAL A 6 -11.00 -8.65 -4.19
N ARG A 7 -11.78 -9.59 -3.66
CA ARG A 7 -13.04 -9.29 -2.99
C ARG A 7 -12.79 -9.15 -1.49
N PRO A 8 -13.50 -8.25 -0.78
CA PRO A 8 -13.38 -8.13 0.67
C PRO A 8 -13.55 -9.47 1.40
N ALA A 9 -14.44 -10.33 0.92
CA ALA A 9 -14.66 -11.68 1.48
C ALA A 9 -13.44 -12.62 1.41
N GLN A 10 -12.43 -12.33 0.59
CA GLN A 10 -11.18 -13.10 0.49
C GLN A 10 -10.11 -12.62 1.49
N MET A 11 -10.23 -11.39 2.02
CA MET A 11 -9.22 -10.79 2.91
C MET A 11 -8.92 -11.61 4.17
N PRO A 12 -9.92 -12.18 4.89
CA PRO A 12 -9.63 -13.01 6.05
C PRO A 12 -8.77 -14.23 5.70
N GLY A 13 -9.02 -14.85 4.54
CA GLY A 13 -8.23 -15.99 4.07
C GLY A 13 -6.77 -15.65 3.78
N ILE A 14 -6.52 -14.45 3.21
CA ILE A 14 -5.18 -13.93 2.96
C ILE A 14 -4.47 -13.66 4.30
N ARG A 15 -5.11 -12.91 5.21
CA ARG A 15 -4.59 -12.58 6.54
C ARG A 15 -4.25 -13.84 7.35
N ASP A 16 -5.21 -14.75 7.48
CA ASP A 16 -5.05 -15.99 8.25
C ASP A 16 -4.03 -16.93 7.59
N GLY A 17 -3.85 -16.80 6.27
CA GLY A 17 -2.78 -17.42 5.51
C GLY A 17 -1.40 -17.02 6.03
N PHE A 18 -1.14 -15.71 6.15
CA PHE A 18 0.12 -15.21 6.68
C PHE A 18 0.38 -15.72 8.10
N ALA A 19 -0.63 -15.63 8.97
CA ALA A 19 -0.49 -16.14 10.34
C ALA A 19 -0.19 -17.65 10.39
N ARG A 20 -0.77 -18.44 9.48
CA ARG A 20 -0.49 -19.87 9.35
C ARG A 20 0.93 -20.14 8.86
N ALA A 21 1.37 -19.40 7.85
CA ALA A 21 2.72 -19.53 7.31
C ALA A 21 3.78 -19.20 8.36
N GLY A 22 3.60 -18.12 9.12
CA GLY A 22 4.47 -17.79 10.26
C GLY A 22 4.60 -18.94 11.26
N ARG A 23 3.45 -19.50 11.70
CA ARG A 23 3.45 -20.65 12.63
C ARG A 23 4.20 -21.87 12.08
N GLU A 24 4.06 -22.15 10.79
CA GLU A 24 4.75 -23.27 10.15
C GLU A 24 6.26 -23.03 10.06
N LEU A 25 6.67 -21.81 9.69
CA LEU A 25 8.08 -21.41 9.64
C LEU A 25 8.73 -21.47 11.02
N SER A 26 8.08 -20.96 12.07
CA SER A 26 8.57 -21.08 13.46
C SER A 26 8.69 -22.55 13.92
N ARG A 27 7.79 -23.43 13.46
CA ARG A 27 7.90 -24.88 13.68
C ARG A 27 9.10 -25.49 12.97
N LEU A 28 9.35 -25.12 11.71
CA LEU A 28 10.49 -25.62 10.94
C LEU A 28 11.82 -25.12 11.52
N LYS A 29 11.88 -23.86 11.99
CA LYS A 29 13.00 -23.26 12.72
C LYS A 29 13.33 -24.05 13.99
N SER A 30 12.33 -24.30 14.85
CA SER A 30 12.53 -25.05 16.11
C SER A 30 12.96 -26.50 15.90
N ALA A 31 12.67 -27.09 14.73
CA ALA A 31 13.12 -28.43 14.35
C ALA A 31 14.59 -28.52 13.87
N ARG A 32 15.42 -27.47 14.06
CA ARG A 32 16.86 -27.38 13.73
C ARG A 32 17.20 -27.63 12.25
N ARG A 33 16.29 -27.36 11.32
CA ARG A 33 16.49 -27.66 9.89
C ARG A 33 17.03 -26.52 9.05
N TRP A 34 17.01 -25.26 9.51
CA TRP A 34 17.45 -24.10 8.72
C TRP A 34 18.31 -23.13 9.52
N ASP A 35 19.43 -22.72 8.93
CA ASP A 35 20.20 -21.54 9.31
C ASP A 35 19.55 -20.36 8.59
N ILE A 36 18.76 -19.57 9.32
CA ILE A 36 18.02 -18.42 8.78
C ILE A 36 18.64 -17.18 9.40
N ASP A 37 18.80 -16.15 8.59
CA ASP A 37 19.14 -14.81 9.07
C ASP A 37 18.25 -14.41 10.29
N PRO A 38 18.84 -13.92 11.40
CA PRO A 38 18.09 -13.61 12.62
C PRO A 38 16.96 -12.61 12.43
N GLU A 39 17.11 -11.59 11.57
CA GLU A 39 16.09 -10.58 11.30
C GLU A 39 14.91 -11.20 10.55
N LEU A 40 15.22 -12.01 9.52
CA LEU A 40 14.21 -12.77 8.81
C LEU A 40 13.48 -13.78 9.72
N ALA A 41 14.20 -14.36 10.67
CA ALA A 41 13.63 -15.28 11.65
C ALA A 41 12.71 -14.57 12.65
N ASP A 42 13.05 -13.36 13.09
CA ASP A 42 12.21 -12.53 13.96
C ASP A 42 10.92 -12.08 13.24
N PHE A 43 11.05 -11.69 11.96
CA PHE A 43 9.90 -11.42 11.11
C PHE A 43 8.94 -12.62 11.03
N PHE A 44 9.44 -13.83 10.80
CA PHE A 44 8.57 -15.01 10.76
C PHE A 44 7.89 -15.29 12.11
N ASP A 45 8.57 -15.04 13.23
CA ASP A 45 8.00 -15.16 14.56
C ASP A 45 6.95 -14.06 14.86
N SER A 46 6.98 -12.95 14.13
CA SER A 46 5.98 -11.87 14.19
C SER A 46 4.69 -12.20 13.43
N MET A 47 4.78 -12.93 12.31
CA MET A 47 3.68 -13.21 11.40
C MET A 47 2.43 -13.85 12.05
N PRO A 48 2.51 -14.72 13.07
CA PRO A 48 1.33 -15.23 13.79
C PRO A 48 0.40 -14.13 14.32
N ARG A 49 0.94 -12.95 14.67
CA ARG A 49 0.16 -11.79 15.15
C ARG A 49 -0.74 -11.20 14.06
N LEU A 50 -0.48 -11.49 12.80
CA LEU A 50 -1.34 -11.07 11.70
C LEU A 50 -2.73 -11.70 11.77
N ALA A 51 -2.96 -12.75 12.57
CA ALA A 51 -4.30 -13.34 12.75
C ALA A 51 -5.35 -12.32 13.22
N ASP A 52 -4.91 -11.30 13.95
CA ASP A 52 -5.77 -10.23 14.49
C ASP A 52 -5.54 -8.88 13.80
N ALA A 53 -4.73 -8.86 12.74
CA ALA A 53 -4.42 -7.63 12.00
C ALA A 53 -5.68 -7.01 11.38
N GLU A 54 -5.69 -5.68 11.35
CA GLU A 54 -6.69 -4.93 10.62
C GLU A 54 -6.50 -5.12 9.11
N MET A 55 -7.61 -5.27 8.38
CA MET A 55 -7.58 -5.61 6.96
C MET A 55 -7.97 -4.41 6.12
N PHE A 56 -7.19 -4.11 5.10
CA PHE A 56 -7.41 -2.96 4.21
C PHE A 56 -7.40 -3.38 2.75
N LEU A 57 -8.33 -2.83 1.97
CA LEU A 57 -8.37 -3.00 0.53
C LEU A 57 -8.30 -1.63 -0.15
N ALA A 58 -7.20 -1.37 -0.87
CA ALA A 58 -6.99 -0.12 -1.58
C ALA A 58 -7.61 -0.16 -2.97
N SER A 59 -8.42 0.86 -3.31
CA SER A 59 -8.92 1.00 -4.67
C SER A 59 -7.79 1.32 -5.67
N PRO A 60 -7.98 1.10 -6.98
CA PRO A 60 -6.97 1.46 -7.98
C PRO A 60 -6.61 2.96 -7.97
N ASP A 61 -7.60 3.81 -7.73
CA ASP A 61 -7.41 5.27 -7.68
C ASP A 61 -6.65 5.67 -6.40
N ALA A 62 -6.99 5.09 -5.24
CA ALA A 62 -6.27 5.33 -3.99
C ALA A 62 -4.82 4.85 -4.08
N THR A 63 -4.60 3.70 -4.69
CA THR A 63 -3.26 3.16 -4.98
C THR A 63 -2.46 4.14 -5.85
N THR A 64 -3.09 4.67 -6.91
CA THR A 64 -2.42 5.62 -7.81
C THR A 64 -2.08 6.94 -7.09
N LEU A 65 -2.99 7.44 -6.24
CA LEU A 65 -2.72 8.65 -5.45
C LEU A 65 -1.56 8.44 -4.47
N ALA A 66 -1.52 7.31 -3.77
CA ALA A 66 -0.44 6.99 -2.85
C ALA A 66 0.92 6.94 -3.54
N VAL A 67 0.96 6.33 -4.73
CA VAL A 67 2.16 6.24 -5.56
C VAL A 67 2.64 7.62 -6.03
N GLU A 68 1.73 8.53 -6.37
CA GLU A 68 2.11 9.92 -6.72
C GLU A 68 2.54 10.72 -5.48
N ALA A 69 1.87 10.55 -4.34
CA ALA A 69 2.19 11.24 -3.08
C ALA A 69 3.51 10.79 -2.47
N ALA A 70 3.98 9.58 -2.78
CA ALA A 70 5.27 9.05 -2.33
C ALA A 70 6.46 9.98 -2.70
N HIS A 71 6.37 10.71 -3.81
CA HIS A 71 7.42 11.65 -4.24
C HIS A 71 7.62 12.84 -3.29
N ASP A 72 6.61 13.17 -2.51
CA ASP A 72 6.64 14.33 -1.62
C ASP A 72 7.00 13.93 -0.17
N MET A 73 7.20 12.64 0.10
CA MET A 73 7.54 12.15 1.44
C MET A 73 9.03 12.41 1.74
N GLN A 74 9.28 13.09 2.86
CA GLN A 74 10.63 13.45 3.31
C GLN A 74 11.12 12.56 4.44
N TRP A 75 10.21 12.06 5.28
CA TRP A 75 10.51 11.19 6.41
C TRP A 75 9.59 9.97 6.42
N PHE A 76 10.11 8.89 6.99
CA PHE A 76 9.32 7.74 7.41
C PHE A 76 9.33 7.65 8.93
N ASP A 77 8.16 7.42 9.53
CA ASP A 77 8.01 7.23 10.97
C ASP A 77 7.08 6.02 11.24
N PRO A 78 7.60 4.92 11.83
CA PRO A 78 6.82 3.74 12.19
C PRO A 78 5.63 4.02 13.12
N ALA A 79 5.64 5.11 13.88
CA ALA A 79 4.55 5.51 14.76
C ALA A 79 3.31 6.01 13.98
N THR A 80 3.49 6.38 12.70
CA THR A 80 2.38 6.79 11.82
C THR A 80 1.58 5.61 11.26
N ARG A 81 1.87 4.37 11.68
CA ARG A 81 1.08 3.20 11.27
C ARG A 81 -0.40 3.39 11.65
N PRO A 82 -1.35 3.02 10.77
CA PRO A 82 -2.78 3.25 10.98
C PRO A 82 -3.42 2.25 11.95
N SER A 83 -2.71 1.18 12.29
CA SER A 83 -3.09 0.16 13.27
C SER A 83 -1.83 -0.53 13.81
N GLU A 84 -1.93 -1.23 14.94
CA GLU A 84 -0.80 -1.96 15.52
C GLU A 84 -0.20 -2.99 14.54
N ALA A 85 -1.06 -3.83 13.96
CA ALA A 85 -0.73 -4.73 12.86
C ALA A 85 -1.76 -4.60 11.75
N GLY A 86 -1.34 -4.83 10.50
CA GLY A 86 -2.22 -4.69 9.36
C GLY A 86 -1.81 -5.50 8.14
N VAL A 87 -2.83 -5.84 7.35
CA VAL A 87 -2.70 -6.46 6.02
C VAL A 87 -3.47 -5.59 5.04
N MET A 88 -2.75 -5.02 4.08
CA MET A 88 -3.32 -4.20 3.02
C MET A 88 -3.10 -4.84 1.67
N VAL A 89 -4.18 -4.97 0.91
CA VAL A 89 -4.14 -5.47 -0.47
C VAL A 89 -4.48 -4.33 -1.43
N PHE A 90 -3.68 -4.16 -2.49
CA PHE A 90 -3.91 -3.15 -3.51
C PHE A 90 -4.65 -3.75 -4.69
N ALA A 91 -5.74 -3.12 -5.13
CA ALA A 91 -6.48 -3.54 -6.32
C ALA A 91 -5.70 -3.31 -7.63
N ARG A 92 -4.54 -2.65 -7.55
CA ARG A 92 -3.58 -2.45 -8.63
C ARG A 92 -2.18 -2.78 -8.11
N HIS A 93 -1.33 -3.38 -8.94
CA HIS A 93 0.08 -3.54 -8.60
C HIS A 93 0.73 -2.21 -8.24
N LEU A 94 1.54 -2.25 -7.20
CA LEU A 94 2.47 -1.19 -6.86
C LEU A 94 3.57 -1.08 -7.94
N PRO A 95 4.27 0.05 -7.98
CA PRO A 95 5.62 0.18 -8.55
C PRO A 95 6.43 -1.12 -8.55
N LEU A 96 7.11 -1.42 -9.67
CA LEU A 96 8.02 -2.55 -9.73
C LEU A 96 9.15 -2.34 -8.72
N VAL A 97 9.37 -3.34 -7.87
CA VAL A 97 10.55 -3.39 -7.03
C VAL A 97 11.61 -4.14 -7.80
N THR A 98 12.72 -3.47 -8.08
CA THR A 98 13.88 -4.04 -8.76
C THR A 98 15.05 -4.13 -7.80
N VAL A 99 15.73 -5.28 -7.79
CA VAL A 99 16.87 -5.48 -6.89
C VAL A 99 18.12 -5.69 -7.72
N GLU A 100 18.87 -4.61 -7.94
CA GLU A 100 20.15 -4.67 -8.65
C GLU A 100 21.31 -5.07 -7.73
N ARG A 101 21.27 -4.72 -6.43
CA ARG A 101 22.42 -4.85 -5.53
C ARG A 101 22.24 -5.69 -4.26
N HIS A 102 21.03 -6.18 -3.93
CA HIS A 102 20.88 -6.96 -2.69
C HIS A 102 21.43 -8.40 -2.88
N PRO A 103 22.44 -8.81 -2.10
CA PRO A 103 23.12 -10.09 -2.29
C PRO A 103 22.21 -11.29 -1.99
N THR A 104 21.24 -11.13 -1.10
CA THR A 104 20.32 -12.21 -0.68
C THR A 104 19.00 -12.26 -1.45
N ALA A 105 18.67 -11.23 -2.25
CA ALA A 105 17.44 -11.24 -3.02
C ALA A 105 17.54 -12.21 -4.21
N SER A 106 16.61 -13.16 -4.29
CA SER A 106 16.54 -14.18 -5.34
C SER A 106 15.85 -13.69 -6.62
N TYR A 107 15.22 -12.51 -6.57
CA TYR A 107 14.45 -11.96 -7.68
C TYR A 107 15.11 -10.74 -8.34
N ARG A 108 14.85 -10.57 -9.65
CA ARG A 108 15.23 -9.43 -10.50
C ARG A 108 14.21 -8.30 -10.39
N SER A 109 12.94 -8.65 -10.50
CA SER A 109 11.83 -7.70 -10.40
C SER A 109 10.59 -8.36 -9.83
N ALA A 110 9.79 -7.58 -9.10
CA ALA A 110 8.52 -8.01 -8.57
C ALA A 110 7.49 -6.87 -8.67
N ALA A 111 6.20 -7.21 -8.79
CA ALA A 111 5.09 -6.25 -8.75
C ALA A 111 4.24 -6.45 -7.49
N PRO A 112 4.57 -5.77 -6.37
CA PRO A 112 3.88 -6.01 -5.11
C PRO A 112 2.40 -5.67 -5.17
N CYS A 113 1.59 -6.48 -4.49
CA CYS A 113 0.15 -6.27 -4.36
C CYS A 113 -0.34 -6.35 -2.92
N ILE A 114 0.53 -6.73 -1.98
CA ILE A 114 0.20 -6.81 -0.55
C ILE A 114 1.30 -6.12 0.26
N LEU A 115 0.87 -5.34 1.24
CA LEU A 115 1.68 -4.74 2.29
C LEU A 115 1.24 -5.30 3.63
N THR A 116 2.18 -5.75 4.45
CA THR A 116 1.93 -6.10 5.85
C THR A 116 2.81 -5.27 6.77
N TRP A 117 2.28 -4.91 7.93
CA TRP A 117 3.09 -4.38 9.03
C TRP A 117 2.70 -5.07 10.33
N VAL A 118 3.71 -5.36 11.15
CA VAL A 118 3.52 -6.07 12.43
C VAL A 118 4.66 -5.70 13.39
N PRO A 119 4.39 -5.46 14.68
CA PRO A 119 5.45 -5.16 15.64
C PRO A 119 6.43 -6.31 15.77
N SER A 120 7.72 -6.00 15.90
CA SER A 120 8.75 -7.01 16.14
C SER A 120 8.51 -7.70 17.51
N PRO A 121 8.65 -9.04 17.58
CA PRO A 121 8.65 -9.77 18.84
C PRO A 121 9.86 -9.46 19.71
N SER A 122 11.02 -9.25 19.09
CA SER A 122 12.29 -9.04 19.79
C SER A 122 12.55 -7.57 20.15
N ARG A 123 12.05 -6.64 19.34
CA ARG A 123 12.27 -5.19 19.47
C ARG A 123 10.94 -4.44 19.40
N HIS A 124 10.32 -4.20 20.55
CA HIS A 124 8.95 -3.66 20.64
C HIS A 124 8.72 -2.29 19.98
N GLU A 125 9.77 -1.50 19.77
CA GLU A 125 9.69 -0.20 19.09
C GLU A 125 9.78 -0.33 17.57
N GLU A 126 10.25 -1.48 17.06
CA GLU A 126 10.39 -1.76 15.64
C GLU A 126 9.12 -2.39 15.05
N VAL A 127 8.93 -2.16 13.75
CA VAL A 127 7.84 -2.70 12.97
C VAL A 127 8.44 -3.40 11.77
N HIS A 128 8.14 -4.69 11.61
CA HIS A 128 8.44 -5.37 10.37
C HIS A 128 7.45 -4.93 9.30
N VAL A 129 7.96 -4.41 8.20
CA VAL A 129 7.17 -4.05 7.02
C VAL A 129 7.57 -4.93 5.85
N ALA A 130 6.61 -5.68 5.32
CA ALA A 130 6.86 -6.61 4.22
C ALA A 130 5.93 -6.37 3.03
N LEU A 131 6.50 -6.49 1.83
CA LEU A 131 5.80 -6.43 0.56
C LEU A 131 5.78 -7.81 -0.08
N PHE A 132 4.60 -8.22 -0.56
CA PHE A 132 4.41 -9.49 -1.25
C PHE A 132 3.84 -9.28 -2.65
N SER A 133 4.32 -10.09 -3.58
CA SER A 133 3.81 -10.19 -4.95
C SER A 133 3.26 -11.58 -5.20
N ARG A 134 2.38 -11.74 -6.19
CA ARG A 134 2.05 -13.07 -6.70
C ARG A 134 3.29 -13.70 -7.33
N CYS A 135 3.45 -15.01 -7.21
CA CYS A 135 4.58 -15.73 -7.80
C CYS A 135 4.73 -15.47 -9.31
N ASP A 136 3.62 -15.37 -10.05
CA ASP A 136 3.59 -15.05 -11.49
C ASP A 136 4.12 -13.64 -11.82
N ASP A 137 4.04 -12.72 -10.85
CA ASP A 137 4.50 -11.33 -10.97
C ASP A 137 5.94 -11.14 -10.48
N VAL A 138 6.63 -12.22 -10.12
CA VAL A 138 8.03 -12.22 -9.68
C VAL A 138 8.90 -12.88 -10.74
N VAL A 139 9.90 -12.12 -11.20
CA VAL A 139 10.94 -12.60 -12.12
C VAL A 139 12.21 -12.83 -11.32
N LEU A 140 12.73 -14.05 -11.33
CA LEU A 140 13.98 -14.43 -10.68
C LEU A 140 15.20 -13.86 -11.42
N LYS A 141 16.37 -13.82 -10.76
CA LYS A 141 17.61 -13.30 -11.38
C LYS A 141 18.00 -14.05 -12.67
N ASP A 142 17.74 -15.35 -12.70
CA ASP A 142 17.95 -16.22 -13.87
C ASP A 142 16.87 -16.09 -14.97
N GLY A 143 15.90 -15.18 -14.80
CA GLY A 143 14.84 -14.89 -15.76
C GLY A 143 13.62 -15.79 -15.66
N ARG A 144 13.61 -16.81 -14.78
CA ARG A 144 12.45 -17.67 -14.56
C ARG A 144 11.41 -16.97 -13.68
N THR A 145 10.16 -17.43 -13.73
CA THR A 145 9.15 -17.02 -12.75
C THR A 145 9.41 -17.68 -11.39
N CYS A 146 9.00 -17.00 -10.31
CA CYS A 146 9.09 -17.56 -8.98
C CYS A 146 8.18 -18.81 -8.89
N PRO A 147 8.68 -19.98 -8.47
CA PRO A 147 7.82 -21.13 -8.27
C PRO A 147 6.88 -20.89 -7.08
N PRO A 148 5.67 -21.48 -7.09
CA PRO A 148 4.75 -21.34 -5.98
C PRO A 148 5.32 -22.03 -4.74
N ASN A 149 5.64 -21.24 -3.72
CA ASN A 149 6.34 -21.70 -2.51
C ASN A 149 5.55 -21.45 -1.22
N ALA A 150 4.56 -20.54 -1.22
CA ALA A 150 3.67 -20.30 -0.09
C ALA A 150 2.28 -19.87 -0.55
N VAL A 151 1.23 -20.42 0.07
CA VAL A 151 -0.17 -20.12 -0.26
C VAL A 151 -0.84 -19.35 0.88
N MET A 152 -1.27 -18.11 0.61
CA MET A 152 -2.06 -17.27 1.53
C MET A 152 -3.50 -17.18 1.04
N GLY A 153 -4.38 -18.03 1.60
CA GLY A 153 -5.74 -18.18 1.10
C GLY A 153 -5.76 -18.96 -0.22
N GLU A 154 -6.14 -18.30 -1.32
CA GLU A 154 -6.13 -18.87 -2.68
C GLU A 154 -4.89 -18.42 -3.48
N TRP A 155 -3.97 -17.66 -2.87
CA TRP A 155 -2.92 -16.94 -3.58
C TRP A 155 -1.54 -17.51 -3.32
N GLU A 156 -0.79 -17.75 -4.39
CA GLU A 156 0.63 -18.10 -4.35
C GLU A 156 1.44 -16.82 -4.30
N LEU A 157 2.06 -16.54 -3.15
CA LEU A 157 2.73 -15.28 -2.86
C LEU A 157 4.20 -15.49 -2.52
N SER A 158 5.01 -14.54 -2.97
CA SER A 158 6.42 -14.43 -2.65
C SER A 158 6.70 -13.11 -1.96
N MET A 159 7.48 -13.15 -0.87
CA MET A 159 7.97 -11.95 -0.22
C MET A 159 9.02 -11.30 -1.11
N CYS A 160 8.86 -10.02 -1.38
CA CYS A 160 9.76 -9.26 -2.24
C CYS A 160 10.59 -8.29 -1.41
N ALA A 161 10.01 -7.60 -0.43
CA ALA A 161 10.78 -6.75 0.47
C ALA A 161 10.41 -7.05 1.91
N LEU A 162 11.41 -6.96 2.78
CA LEU A 162 11.28 -6.86 4.22
C LEU A 162 12.13 -5.67 4.64
N VAL A 163 11.53 -4.75 5.38
CA VAL A 163 12.20 -3.57 5.92
C VAL A 163 11.79 -3.45 7.37
N ASP A 164 12.76 -3.18 8.23
CA ASP A 164 12.57 -2.97 9.67
C ASP A 164 12.93 -1.51 9.99
N PRO A 165 12.10 -0.55 9.53
CA PRO A 165 12.47 0.85 9.58
C PRO A 165 12.39 1.42 10.99
N GLU A 166 13.39 2.23 11.34
CA GLU A 166 13.29 3.24 12.38
C GLU A 166 12.71 4.54 11.80
N VAL A 167 12.79 5.65 12.54
CA VAL A 167 12.56 6.97 11.95
C VAL A 167 13.70 7.28 10.97
N VAL A 168 13.37 7.54 9.71
CA VAL A 168 14.36 7.68 8.63
C VAL A 168 14.12 8.94 7.82
N ASP A 169 15.20 9.70 7.55
CA ASP A 169 15.23 10.71 6.49
C ASP A 169 15.34 10.00 5.13
N LEU A 170 14.28 10.10 4.33
CA LEU A 170 14.16 9.39 3.06
C LEU A 170 15.12 9.94 2.00
N GLY A 171 15.49 11.22 2.09
CA GLY A 171 16.47 11.83 1.19
C GLY A 171 17.89 11.35 1.49
N GLU A 172 18.21 11.15 2.76
CA GLU A 172 19.47 10.55 3.17
C GLU A 172 19.55 9.08 2.77
N LEU A 173 18.52 8.28 3.09
CA LEU A 173 18.46 6.88 2.71
C LEU A 173 18.54 6.71 1.18
N ALA A 174 17.90 7.59 0.40
CA ALA A 174 17.96 7.49 -1.06
C ALA A 174 19.39 7.60 -1.64
N ARG A 175 20.34 8.19 -0.90
CA ARG A 175 21.74 8.28 -1.32
C ARG A 175 22.52 6.98 -1.14
N SER A 176 22.11 6.13 -0.20
CA SER A 176 22.75 4.84 0.09
C SER A 176 21.96 3.65 -0.45
N ASP A 177 20.62 3.72 -0.38
CA ASP A 177 19.67 2.71 -0.82
C ASP A 177 18.37 3.35 -1.35
N ALA A 178 18.39 3.72 -2.63
CA ALA A 178 17.24 4.28 -3.33
C ALA A 178 16.03 3.34 -3.40
N ALA A 179 16.24 2.02 -3.34
CA ALA A 179 15.16 1.04 -3.40
C ALA A 179 14.38 1.02 -2.08
N SER A 180 15.08 0.92 -0.95
CA SER A 180 14.47 0.99 0.38
C SER A 180 13.82 2.34 0.64
N ALA A 181 14.47 3.45 0.25
CA ALA A 181 13.87 4.78 0.35
C ALA A 181 12.54 4.87 -0.42
N GLY A 182 12.49 4.36 -1.65
CA GLY A 182 11.28 4.36 -2.46
C GLY A 182 10.13 3.54 -1.88
N ILE A 183 10.45 2.38 -1.31
CA ILE A 183 9.48 1.53 -0.61
C ILE A 183 8.93 2.26 0.61
N LEU A 184 9.80 2.84 1.45
CA LEU A 184 9.39 3.56 2.65
C LEU A 184 8.61 4.84 2.32
N SER A 185 8.99 5.59 1.28
CA SER A 185 8.21 6.73 0.77
C SER A 185 6.79 6.32 0.40
N LEU A 186 6.63 5.18 -0.28
CA LEU A 186 5.31 4.68 -0.64
C LEU A 186 4.49 4.30 0.59
N ILE A 187 5.09 3.61 1.56
CA ILE A 187 4.41 3.22 2.80
C ILE A 187 4.01 4.46 3.61
N ALA A 188 4.89 5.44 3.77
CA ALA A 188 4.62 6.71 4.44
C ALA A 188 3.44 7.45 3.79
N ALA A 189 3.39 7.50 2.46
CA ALA A 189 2.29 8.11 1.72
C ALA A 189 0.97 7.37 1.96
N ILE A 190 0.98 6.02 1.95
CA ILE A 190 -0.20 5.20 2.21
C ILE A 190 -0.73 5.46 3.63
N TRP A 191 0.13 5.37 4.64
CA TRP A 191 -0.27 5.58 6.04
C TRP A 191 -0.79 7.00 6.26
N SER A 192 -0.15 8.01 5.67
CA SER A 192 -0.62 9.40 5.72
C SER A 192 -2.01 9.56 5.09
N LEU A 193 -2.24 8.95 3.93
CA LEU A 193 -3.55 9.00 3.26
C LEU A 193 -4.65 8.33 4.09
N MET A 194 -4.35 7.25 4.79
CA MET A 194 -5.29 6.55 5.67
C MET A 194 -5.67 7.39 6.90
N GLN A 195 -4.77 8.28 7.33
CA GLN A 195 -5.00 9.24 8.41
C GLN A 195 -5.60 10.58 7.95
N THR A 196 -5.95 10.72 6.66
CA THR A 196 -6.47 11.98 6.09
C THR A 196 -7.94 11.84 5.65
N PRO A 197 -8.92 12.06 6.54
CA PRO A 197 -10.35 11.87 6.27
C PRO A 197 -10.93 12.73 5.14
N SER A 198 -10.24 13.81 4.76
CA SER A 198 -10.69 14.72 3.70
C SER A 198 -10.48 14.15 2.30
N MET A 199 -9.55 13.20 2.11
CA MET A 199 -9.13 12.72 0.79
C MET A 199 -9.50 11.27 0.53
N THR A 200 -9.57 10.49 1.59
CA THR A 200 -9.89 9.07 1.50
C THR A 200 -11.11 8.77 2.37
N GLU A 201 -11.93 7.86 1.89
CA GLU A 201 -13.03 7.31 2.64
C GLU A 201 -12.68 5.87 2.99
N VAL A 202 -12.59 5.61 4.29
CA VAL A 202 -12.38 4.28 4.85
C VAL A 202 -13.73 3.75 5.34
N LYS A 203 -14.28 2.77 4.63
CA LYS A 203 -15.57 2.15 4.97
C LYS A 203 -15.42 0.68 5.28
N ASP A 204 -16.18 0.20 6.25
CA ASP A 204 -16.34 -1.24 6.44
C ASP A 204 -17.03 -1.86 5.23
N ALA A 205 -16.45 -2.94 4.71
CA ALA A 205 -17.08 -3.71 3.67
C ALA A 205 -18.41 -4.29 4.18
N PRO A 206 -19.49 -4.24 3.37
CA PRO A 206 -20.78 -4.75 3.80
C PRO A 206 -20.70 -6.25 4.14
N PRO A 207 -21.42 -6.70 5.19
CA PRO A 207 -21.37 -8.09 5.61
C PRO A 207 -21.86 -9.01 4.48
N PRO A 208 -21.30 -10.22 4.34
CA PRO A 208 -21.77 -11.17 3.34
C PRO A 208 -23.23 -11.55 3.60
N THR A 209 -24.02 -11.69 2.52
CA THR A 209 -25.43 -12.12 2.57
C THR A 209 -25.62 -13.36 3.47
N ALA A 210 -26.74 -13.42 4.21
CA ALA A 210 -27.01 -14.40 5.28
C ALA A 210 -26.67 -15.88 4.95
N ARG A 211 -26.82 -16.30 3.69
CA ARG A 211 -26.50 -17.66 3.22
C ARG A 211 -24.98 -17.98 3.22
N LYS A 212 -24.11 -16.98 3.10
CA LYS A 212 -22.64 -17.11 3.19
C LYS A 212 -22.10 -16.87 4.60
N ALA A 213 -22.79 -16.05 5.40
CA ALA A 213 -22.43 -15.77 6.80
C ALA A 213 -22.42 -17.04 7.67
N ARG A 214 -23.37 -17.97 7.45
CA ARG A 214 -23.48 -19.23 8.21
C ARG A 214 -22.31 -20.19 8.03
N LYS A 215 -21.53 -20.05 6.95
CA LYS A 215 -20.31 -20.85 6.67
C LYS A 215 -19.03 -20.15 7.17
N ALA A 216 -19.05 -18.82 7.27
CA ALA A 216 -17.95 -17.97 7.77
C ALA A 216 -17.91 -17.86 9.30
N ALA A 217 -19.07 -17.98 9.97
CA ALA A 217 -19.24 -17.77 11.41
C ALA A 217 -18.53 -18.78 12.33
N SER A 218 -17.88 -19.82 11.79
CA SER A 218 -17.30 -20.88 12.63
C SER A 218 -15.89 -20.59 13.14
N LYS A 219 -15.06 -19.74 12.50
CA LYS A 219 -13.64 -19.55 12.89
C LYS A 219 -12.97 -18.20 12.54
N GLN A 220 -13.68 -17.19 12.03
CA GLN A 220 -13.05 -15.96 11.55
C GLN A 220 -13.12 -14.83 12.57
N SER A 221 -11.95 -14.24 12.91
CA SER A 221 -11.87 -13.02 13.70
C SER A 221 -12.68 -11.90 13.02
N SER A 222 -13.41 -11.14 13.86
CA SER A 222 -14.55 -10.30 13.52
C SER A 222 -14.21 -8.91 12.96
N SER A 223 -12.95 -8.63 12.67
CA SER A 223 -12.54 -7.30 12.21
C SER A 223 -13.09 -7.03 10.80
N PRO A 224 -13.85 -5.93 10.60
CA PRO A 224 -14.36 -5.58 9.29
C PRO A 224 -13.20 -5.27 8.33
N VAL A 225 -13.42 -5.54 7.03
CA VAL A 225 -12.46 -5.16 5.98
C VAL A 225 -12.66 -3.69 5.67
N ARG A 226 -11.62 -2.88 5.85
CA ARG A 226 -11.62 -1.45 5.60
C ARG A 226 -11.29 -1.15 4.13
N LEU A 227 -12.22 -0.52 3.41
CA LEU A 227 -12.04 -0.14 2.02
C LEU A 227 -11.42 1.25 1.95
N LEU A 228 -10.18 1.37 1.47
CA LEU A 228 -9.54 2.66 1.21
C LEU A 228 -9.91 3.12 -0.21
N THR A 229 -10.82 4.08 -0.29
CA THR A 229 -11.26 4.70 -1.55
C THR A 229 -10.94 6.19 -1.55
N LEU A 230 -10.82 6.80 -2.73
CA LEU A 230 -10.75 8.25 -2.79
C LEU A 230 -12.14 8.82 -2.52
N ARG A 231 -12.20 9.82 -1.63
CA ARG A 231 -13.42 10.58 -1.44
C ARG A 231 -13.73 11.27 -2.77
N ALA A 232 -14.99 11.22 -3.20
CA ALA A 232 -15.42 12.11 -4.27
C ALA A 232 -15.05 13.52 -3.82
N PRO A 233 -14.47 14.38 -4.68
CA PRO A 233 -14.38 15.79 -4.33
C PRO A 233 -15.79 16.19 -3.91
N GLU A 234 -15.98 16.58 -2.64
CA GLU A 234 -17.14 17.39 -2.31
C GLU A 234 -17.14 18.49 -3.36
N ASP A 235 -18.30 18.75 -3.98
CA ASP A 235 -18.49 19.81 -4.95
C ASP A 235 -17.93 21.09 -4.35
N HIS A 236 -16.63 21.31 -4.55
CA HIS A 236 -15.96 22.50 -4.12
C HIS A 236 -16.69 23.54 -4.97
N PRO A 237 -17.39 24.52 -4.38
CA PRO A 237 -18.21 25.43 -5.17
C PRO A 237 -17.38 26.24 -6.19
N GLU A 238 -16.04 26.15 -6.16
CA GLU A 238 -15.11 26.68 -7.16
C GLU A 238 -14.81 25.73 -8.34
N HIS A 239 -15.19 24.45 -8.28
CA HIS A 239 -15.04 23.46 -9.34
C HIS A 239 -16.37 23.07 -10.01
N ALA A 240 -17.50 23.49 -9.44
CA ALA A 240 -18.71 23.69 -10.22
C ALA A 240 -18.39 24.76 -11.27
N GLU A 241 -18.31 24.35 -12.53
CA GLU A 241 -18.05 25.17 -13.70
C GLU A 241 -18.78 26.53 -13.64
N LYS A 242 -18.14 27.60 -13.13
CA LYS A 242 -18.49 28.97 -13.50
C LYS A 242 -18.02 29.18 -14.94
N THR A 243 -18.81 28.67 -15.88
CA THR A 243 -18.58 28.87 -17.31
C THR A 243 -19.16 30.22 -17.71
N GLU A 244 -18.35 31.28 -17.59
CA GLU A 244 -18.45 32.39 -18.54
C GLU A 244 -17.36 32.21 -19.60
N SER A 245 -17.82 31.88 -20.81
CA SER A 245 -17.20 32.09 -22.13
C SER A 245 -15.69 31.86 -22.30
N THR A 246 -15.31 30.63 -22.70
CA THR A 246 -14.69 30.31 -24.01
C THR A 246 -14.23 28.85 -24.01
N SER A 247 -14.70 28.05 -24.97
CA SER A 247 -14.31 26.64 -25.22
C SER A 247 -14.46 25.70 -24.01
N LYS A 248 -15.65 25.08 -23.88
CA LYS A 248 -15.94 24.03 -22.91
C LYS A 248 -15.03 22.81 -23.19
N ARG A 249 -13.89 22.74 -22.50
CA ARG A 249 -12.90 21.67 -22.69
C ARG A 249 -13.39 20.42 -21.97
N THR A 250 -14.17 19.59 -22.66
CA THR A 250 -14.62 18.29 -22.14
C THR A 250 -13.43 17.35 -22.04
N TYR A 251 -13.12 16.93 -20.82
CA TYR A 251 -12.09 15.94 -20.57
C TYR A 251 -12.68 14.54 -20.74
N THR A 252 -11.97 13.63 -21.40
CA THR A 252 -12.39 12.22 -21.61
C THR A 252 -11.70 11.24 -20.67
N HIS A 253 -10.80 11.71 -19.81
CA HIS A 253 -9.99 10.91 -18.91
C HIS A 253 -9.88 11.58 -17.54
N ARG A 254 -9.59 10.79 -16.50
CA ARG A 254 -9.16 11.28 -15.18
C ARG A 254 -7.63 11.32 -15.09
N TRP A 255 -7.04 12.15 -14.24
CA TRP A 255 -5.59 12.12 -13.96
C TRP A 255 -5.28 12.59 -12.53
N PRO A 256 -4.23 12.05 -11.88
CA PRO A 256 -3.78 12.56 -10.60
C PRO A 256 -3.17 13.95 -10.74
N VAL A 257 -3.47 14.80 -9.76
CA VAL A 257 -2.90 16.13 -9.55
C VAL A 257 -2.09 16.06 -8.27
N ARG A 258 -0.80 16.38 -8.34
CA ARG A 258 0.10 16.36 -7.19
C ARG A 258 -0.26 17.47 -6.19
N PRO A 259 0.06 17.29 -4.89
CA PRO A 259 0.05 18.38 -3.94
C PRO A 259 0.84 19.59 -4.48
N HIS A 260 0.34 20.79 -4.26
CA HIS A 260 1.02 22.00 -4.68
C HIS A 260 0.64 23.21 -3.83
N PRO A 261 1.54 24.18 -3.65
CA PRO A 261 1.21 25.43 -2.99
C PRO A 261 0.29 26.27 -3.90
N ARG A 262 -0.79 26.81 -3.34
CA ARG A 262 -1.67 27.80 -3.97
C ARG A 262 -1.54 29.12 -3.24
N GLN A 263 -1.31 30.19 -3.99
CA GLN A 263 -1.38 31.56 -3.49
C GLN A 263 -2.85 31.99 -3.47
N GLN A 264 -3.47 32.00 -2.30
CA GLN A 264 -4.87 32.39 -2.11
C GLN A 264 -4.94 33.83 -1.60
N ARG A 265 -5.57 34.71 -2.38
CA ARG A 265 -5.86 36.07 -1.90
C ARG A 265 -6.85 36.00 -0.74
N CYS A 266 -6.54 36.69 0.35
CA CYS A 266 -7.31 36.73 1.58
C CYS A 266 -7.36 38.15 2.18
N GLY A 267 -8.10 38.30 3.27
CA GLY A 267 -8.25 39.56 4.00
C GLY A 267 -9.22 40.56 3.34
N PRO A 268 -9.46 41.71 3.99
CA PRO A 268 -10.34 42.75 3.47
C PRO A 268 -9.88 43.21 2.09
N LYS A 269 -10.82 43.27 1.13
CA LYS A 269 -10.56 43.62 -0.28
C LYS A 269 -9.55 42.70 -0.99
N LEU A 270 -9.34 41.46 -0.52
CA LEU A 270 -8.39 40.50 -1.13
C LEU A 270 -6.95 41.04 -1.22
N GLY A 271 -6.58 41.94 -0.30
CA GLY A 271 -5.29 42.65 -0.31
C GLY A 271 -4.12 41.86 0.26
N GLN A 272 -4.37 40.71 0.89
CA GLN A 272 -3.34 39.82 1.41
C GLN A 272 -3.28 38.55 0.58
N VAL A 273 -2.16 37.85 0.61
CA VAL A 273 -2.00 36.54 -0.05
C VAL A 273 -1.48 35.54 0.97
N LYS A 274 -2.24 34.47 1.19
CA LYS A 274 -1.86 33.34 2.01
C LYS A 274 -1.43 32.19 1.10
N THR A 275 -0.26 31.63 1.35
CA THR A 275 0.12 30.35 0.72
C THR A 275 -0.64 29.23 1.44
N THR A 276 -1.50 28.52 0.72
CA THR A 276 -2.25 27.37 1.20
C THR A 276 -1.74 26.13 0.47
N TRP A 277 -1.51 25.04 1.20
CA TRP A 277 -1.15 23.76 0.58
C TRP A 277 -2.41 23.08 0.05
N ILE A 278 -2.49 22.85 -1.27
CA ILE A 278 -3.54 22.04 -1.88
C ILE A 278 -3.04 20.60 -1.87
N PRO A 279 -3.72 19.66 -1.20
CA PRO A 279 -3.31 18.26 -1.21
C PRO A 279 -3.65 17.60 -2.56
N GLY A 280 -2.98 16.50 -2.92
CA GLY A 280 -3.10 15.88 -4.24
C GLY A 280 -4.43 15.15 -4.45
N TYR A 281 -5.06 15.28 -5.62
CA TYR A 281 -6.40 14.75 -5.91
C TYR A 281 -6.52 14.20 -7.34
N ILE A 282 -7.58 13.45 -7.65
CA ILE A 282 -7.87 13.02 -9.03
C ILE A 282 -8.79 14.03 -9.71
N LYS A 283 -8.38 14.55 -10.87
CA LYS A 283 -9.16 15.49 -11.70
C LYS A 283 -9.72 14.80 -12.93
N GLY A 284 -10.89 15.24 -13.39
CA GLY A 284 -11.58 14.72 -14.59
C GLY A 284 -12.97 14.15 -14.27
N PRO A 285 -13.76 13.76 -15.29
CA PRO A 285 -15.11 13.25 -15.09
C PRO A 285 -15.08 11.93 -14.30
N ARG A 286 -15.98 11.78 -13.34
CA ARG A 286 -16.03 10.63 -12.42
C ARG A 286 -15.98 9.27 -13.13
N ASP A 287 -16.76 9.14 -14.20
CA ASP A 287 -16.93 7.88 -14.93
C ASP A 287 -15.93 7.70 -16.09
N ALA A 288 -15.04 8.69 -16.29
CA ALA A 288 -14.00 8.58 -17.30
C ALA A 288 -12.86 7.64 -16.84
N PRO A 289 -12.20 6.91 -17.74
CA PRO A 289 -11.05 6.10 -17.38
C PRO A 289 -9.93 6.96 -16.79
N LEU A 290 -9.24 6.45 -15.77
CA LEU A 290 -8.01 7.08 -15.29
C LEU A 290 -6.96 6.97 -16.38
N ARG A 291 -6.36 8.09 -16.77
CA ARG A 291 -5.32 8.15 -17.79
C ARG A 291 -4.17 7.27 -17.34
N GLU A 292 -4.02 6.14 -18.02
CA GLU A 292 -2.91 5.24 -17.81
C GLU A 292 -1.63 5.94 -18.28
N ARG A 293 -0.89 6.53 -17.34
CA ARG A 293 0.54 6.68 -17.53
C ARG A 293 1.16 5.33 -17.16
N PRO A 294 1.99 4.72 -18.01
CA PRO A 294 2.90 3.69 -17.54
C PRO A 294 3.86 4.37 -16.57
N VAL A 295 3.48 4.42 -15.29
CA VAL A 295 4.39 4.89 -14.25
C VAL A 295 5.29 3.69 -13.95
N VAL A 296 6.34 3.56 -14.75
CA VAL A 296 7.43 2.64 -14.46
C VAL A 296 8.25 3.31 -13.38
N TYR A 297 7.92 3.02 -12.13
CA TYR A 297 8.90 3.20 -11.06
C TYR A 297 9.88 2.05 -11.21
N VAL A 298 11.01 2.35 -11.83
CA VAL A 298 12.21 1.56 -11.56
C VAL A 298 12.86 2.27 -10.39
N TRP A 299 12.76 1.72 -9.20
CA TRP A 299 13.61 2.14 -8.09
C TRP A 299 15.01 1.63 -8.43
N ARG A 300 15.74 2.44 -9.22
CA ARG A 300 17.12 2.16 -9.62
C ARG A 300 18.02 2.59 -8.48
N GLY A 301 18.77 1.64 -7.92
CA GLY A 301 19.99 1.93 -7.18
C GLY A 301 21.19 2.08 -8.12
#